data_AF-V3ZYB2-F1
#
_entry.id   AF-V3ZYB2-F1
#
_cell.length_a   1.000
_cell.length_b   1.000
_cell.length_c   1.000
_cell.angle_alpha   90.00
_cell.angle_beta   90.00
_cell.angle_gamma   90.00
#
_symmetry.space_group_name_H-M   'P 1'
#
loop_
_entity.id
_entity.type
_entity.pdbx_description
1 polymer ?
#
loop_
_entity_poly.entity_id
_entity_poly.type
_entity_poly.pdbx_seq_one_letter_code
_entity_poly.pdbx_strand_id
1 'polypeptide(L)'
;MAEIIQTNSKSFHHPLLSPIKSAFTLECEILHHLLQAQLLLCDWQFLASLIQLQQANTRLQSWATLAVLHDLEKIKKSSKSNQKNSSIPALFLWLQRFKGLLVSKFSLYFYEILSRQTQGDIKMFTAKATEDFVGRLQAFQKKYDSTNIYMILDTNGQREIYKGPGYHHPDKYIEVPKGKDTYPFILSLPQEKPAENIHAGILMMLNDRDMSEQVSNGQEKVKCVYDKSNQRTFYICRLEHRISMVILFDTKKSVRDSNVNNFLLDLSSQLKCHKVIASLKPGVKT
;
A
#
# COMPACT_ATOMS: atom_id res chain seq x y z
N MET A 1 -15.61 12.68 -4.79
CA MET A 1 -15.37 13.40 -3.52
C MET A 1 -15.30 14.90 -3.71
N ALA A 2 -14.45 15.43 -4.60
CA ALA A 2 -14.38 16.88 -4.87
C ALA A 2 -15.75 17.47 -5.27
N GLU A 3 -16.50 16.80 -6.15
CA GLU A 3 -17.86 17.22 -6.53
C GLU A 3 -18.85 17.21 -5.36
N ILE A 4 -18.73 16.25 -4.44
CA ILE A 4 -19.58 16.16 -3.24
C ILE A 4 -19.31 17.34 -2.30
N ILE A 5 -18.04 17.68 -2.10
CA ILE A 5 -17.64 18.85 -1.31
C ILE A 5 -18.19 20.12 -1.97
N GLN A 6 -18.00 20.28 -3.28
CA GLN A 6 -18.44 21.46 -4.02
C GLN A 6 -19.96 21.62 -3.99
N THR A 7 -20.71 20.54 -4.18
CA THR A 7 -22.18 20.54 -4.18
C THR A 7 -22.73 20.87 -2.79
N ASN A 8 -22.18 20.26 -1.73
CA ASN A 8 -22.67 20.46 -0.37
C ASN A 8 -22.14 21.74 0.28
N SER A 9 -21.07 22.35 -0.23
CA SER A 9 -20.52 23.60 0.29
C SER A 9 -21.53 24.76 0.31
N LYS A 10 -22.50 24.72 -0.61
CA LYS A 10 -23.61 25.67 -0.74
C LYS A 10 -24.77 25.36 0.21
N SER A 11 -24.84 24.19 0.83
CA SER A 11 -25.97 23.83 1.70
C SER A 11 -25.84 24.35 3.14
N PHE A 12 -24.67 24.88 3.51
CA PHE A 12 -24.36 25.40 4.85
C PHE A 12 -24.19 26.93 4.84
N HIS A 13 -25.28 27.66 4.65
CA HIS A 13 -25.26 29.13 4.61
C HIS A 13 -25.37 29.80 5.98
N HIS A 14 -25.98 29.13 6.96
CA HIS A 14 -26.21 29.73 8.27
C HIS A 14 -24.92 29.70 9.13
N PRO A 15 -24.50 30.80 9.79
CA PRO A 15 -23.27 30.86 10.60
C PRO A 15 -23.18 29.79 11.69
N LEU A 16 -24.32 29.41 12.30
CA LEU A 16 -24.39 28.33 13.29
C LEU A 16 -24.02 26.94 12.72
N LEU A 17 -24.10 26.75 11.41
CA LEU A 17 -23.71 25.50 10.74
C LEU A 17 -22.23 25.47 10.34
N SER A 18 -21.50 26.56 10.55
CA SER A 18 -20.07 26.66 10.22
C SER A 18 -19.20 25.56 10.85
N PRO A 19 -19.40 25.16 12.14
CA PRO A 19 -18.63 24.07 12.72
C PRO A 19 -18.89 22.72 12.04
N ILE A 20 -20.16 22.44 11.70
CA ILE A 20 -20.57 21.20 11.01
C ILE A 20 -19.99 21.18 9.59
N LYS A 21 -20.10 22.30 8.87
CA LYS A 21 -19.48 22.46 7.55
C LYS A 21 -17.99 22.19 7.59
N SER A 22 -17.29 22.72 8.59
CA SER A 22 -15.85 22.57 8.77
C SER A 22 -15.47 21.11 9.04
N ALA A 23 -16.18 20.43 9.94
CA ALA A 23 -15.98 19.00 10.22
C ALA A 23 -16.25 18.13 8.98
N PHE A 24 -17.38 18.35 8.31
CA PHE A 24 -17.74 17.62 7.08
C PHE A 24 -16.70 17.80 5.97
N THR A 25 -16.22 19.04 5.78
CA THR A 25 -15.20 19.35 4.77
C THR A 25 -13.89 18.64 5.10
N LEU A 26 -13.47 18.70 6.36
CA LEU A 26 -12.25 18.05 6.83
C LEU A 26 -12.30 16.53 6.64
N GLU A 27 -13.42 15.89 7.00
CA GLU A 27 -13.67 14.46 6.77
C GLU A 27 -13.54 14.08 5.29
N CYS A 28 -14.25 14.82 4.44
CA CYS A 28 -14.26 14.56 3.00
C CYS A 28 -12.88 14.78 2.37
N GLU A 29 -12.15 15.81 2.79
CA GLU A 29 -10.80 16.08 2.33
C GLU A 29 -9.83 14.97 2.75
N ILE A 30 -9.84 14.54 4.01
CA ILE A 30 -8.97 13.44 4.48
C ILE A 30 -9.26 12.18 3.66
N LEU A 31 -10.53 11.81 3.51
CA LEU A 31 -10.91 10.63 2.74
C LEU A 31 -10.47 10.76 1.26
N HIS A 32 -10.62 11.95 0.66
CA HIS A 32 -10.16 12.19 -0.70
C HIS A 32 -8.66 11.97 -0.85
N HIS A 33 -7.83 12.57 0.01
CA HIS A 33 -6.38 12.41 -0.04
C HIS A 33 -5.95 10.95 0.18
N LEU A 34 -6.61 10.22 1.10
CA LEU A 34 -6.29 8.80 1.34
C LEU A 34 -6.67 7.91 0.15
N LEU A 35 -7.85 8.12 -0.45
CA LEU A 35 -8.26 7.37 -1.65
C LEU A 35 -7.37 7.70 -2.84
N GLN A 36 -7.00 8.97 -3.02
CA GLN A 36 -6.08 9.40 -4.07
C GLN A 36 -4.69 8.79 -3.86
N ALA A 37 -4.18 8.78 -2.62
CA ALA A 37 -2.92 8.11 -2.29
C ALA A 37 -2.97 6.62 -2.62
N GLN A 38 -4.06 5.91 -2.29
CA GLN A 38 -4.23 4.50 -2.63
C GLN A 38 -4.16 4.26 -4.14
N LEU A 39 -4.85 5.09 -4.95
CA LEU A 39 -4.78 4.97 -6.42
C LEU A 39 -3.37 5.20 -6.95
N LEU A 40 -2.70 6.26 -6.47
CA LEU A 40 -1.34 6.60 -6.86
C LEU A 40 -0.32 5.52 -6.44
N LEU A 41 -0.54 4.85 -5.30
CA LEU A 41 0.26 3.71 -4.87
C LEU A 41 0.11 2.52 -5.82
N CYS A 42 -1.12 2.21 -6.25
CA CYS A 42 -1.38 1.13 -7.22
C CYS A 42 -0.71 1.39 -8.58
N ASP A 43 -0.58 2.66 -8.97
CA ASP A 43 0.12 3.10 -10.18
C ASP A 43 1.62 3.42 -9.94
N TRP A 44 2.13 3.14 -8.74
CA TRP A 44 3.53 3.32 -8.32
C TRP A 44 4.08 4.75 -8.50
N GLN A 45 3.28 5.76 -8.17
CA GLN A 45 3.65 7.18 -8.28
C GLN A 45 4.26 7.72 -6.98
N PHE A 46 5.59 7.71 -6.87
CA PHE A 46 6.31 8.02 -5.62
C PHE A 46 5.96 9.39 -5.03
N LEU A 47 6.31 10.50 -5.70
CA LEU A 47 6.15 11.83 -5.12
C LEU A 47 4.67 12.19 -4.93
N ALA A 48 3.82 11.86 -5.90
CA ALA A 48 2.40 12.17 -5.84
C ALA A 48 1.72 11.46 -4.66
N SER A 49 2.00 10.17 -4.46
CA SER A 49 1.45 9.43 -3.30
C SER A 49 1.98 9.97 -1.97
N LEU A 50 3.27 10.34 -1.90
CA LEU A 50 3.85 10.96 -0.70
C LEU A 50 3.14 12.28 -0.33
N ILE A 51 2.91 13.16 -1.31
CA ILE A 51 2.22 14.44 -1.08
C ILE A 51 0.80 14.21 -0.56
N GLN A 52 0.05 13.28 -1.17
CA GLN A 52 -1.32 12.97 -0.74
C GLN A 52 -1.34 12.38 0.69
N LEU A 53 -0.41 11.48 1.02
CA LEU A 53 -0.29 10.93 2.38
C LEU A 53 0.06 12.02 3.41
N GLN A 54 0.93 12.97 3.05
CA GLN A 54 1.28 14.08 3.92
C GLN A 54 0.09 15.04 4.12
N GLN A 55 -0.65 15.35 3.05
CA GLN A 55 -1.86 16.18 3.11
C GLN A 55 -2.95 15.56 3.99
N ALA A 56 -3.14 14.24 3.93
CA ALA A 56 -4.03 13.51 4.83
C ALA A 56 -3.51 13.54 6.28
N ASN A 57 -2.21 13.34 6.49
CA ASN A 57 -1.59 13.36 7.82
C ASN A 57 -1.75 14.71 8.52
N THR A 58 -1.42 15.82 7.84
CA THR A 58 -1.57 17.17 8.40
C THR A 58 -3.00 17.45 8.83
N ARG A 59 -3.99 17.07 8.01
CA ARG A 59 -5.41 17.26 8.32
C ARG A 59 -5.89 16.38 9.47
N LEU A 60 -5.45 15.13 9.54
CA LEU A 60 -5.73 14.24 10.67
C LEU A 60 -5.14 14.80 11.98
N GLN A 61 -3.94 15.36 11.96
CA GLN A 61 -3.34 16.02 13.12
C GLN A 61 -4.10 17.28 13.55
N SER A 62 -4.56 18.08 12.58
CA SER A 62 -5.44 19.23 12.87
C SER A 62 -6.75 18.78 13.53
N TRP A 63 -7.38 17.71 13.03
CA TRP A 63 -8.58 17.15 13.64
C TRP A 63 -8.30 16.58 15.04
N ALA A 64 -7.19 15.87 15.23
CA ALA A 64 -6.80 15.33 16.53
C ALA A 64 -6.68 16.44 17.58
N THR A 65 -6.05 17.56 17.23
CA THR A 65 -5.94 18.74 18.11
C THR A 65 -7.31 19.29 18.48
N LEU A 66 -8.23 19.43 17.51
CA LEU A 66 -9.61 19.88 17.78
C LEU A 66 -10.38 18.90 18.67
N ALA A 67 -10.21 17.60 18.47
CA ALA A 67 -10.85 16.57 19.28
C ALA A 67 -10.34 16.59 20.73
N VAL A 68 -9.03 16.74 20.93
CA VAL A 68 -8.40 16.86 22.26
C VAL A 68 -8.87 18.14 22.97
N LEU A 69 -8.94 19.28 22.28
CA LEU A 69 -9.44 20.54 22.86
C LEU A 69 -10.90 20.40 23.33
N HIS A 70 -11.74 19.76 22.53
CA HIS A 70 -13.14 19.51 22.89
C HIS A 70 -13.28 18.54 24.10
N ASP A 71 -12.35 17.59 24.24
CA ASP A 71 -12.33 16.68 25.39
C ASP A 71 -11.86 17.38 26.67
N LEU A 72 -10.84 18.25 26.58
CA LEU A 72 -10.39 19.09 27.69
C LEU A 72 -11.48 20.06 28.18
N GLU A 73 -12.30 20.60 27.27
CA GLU A 73 -13.46 21.42 27.63
C GLU A 73 -14.57 20.61 28.31
N LYS A 74 -14.80 19.34 27.90
CA LYS A 74 -15.73 18.43 28.57
C LYS A 74 -15.26 18.03 29.97
N ILE A 75 -13.97 17.77 30.15
CA ILE A 75 -13.36 17.45 31.44
C ILE A 75 -13.50 18.64 32.41
N LYS A 76 -13.32 19.89 31.94
CA LYS A 76 -13.54 21.09 32.77
C LYS A 76 -15.00 21.30 33.18
N LYS A 77 -15.96 20.71 32.47
CA LYS A 77 -17.41 20.84 32.73
C LYS A 77 -18.05 19.63 33.42
N SER A 78 -17.32 18.51 33.58
CA SER A 78 -17.83 17.28 34.20
C SER A 78 -16.97 16.85 35.38
N SER A 79 -17.38 17.22 36.61
CA SER A 79 -16.74 16.73 37.83
C SER A 79 -17.33 15.40 38.35
N LYS A 80 -18.33 14.82 37.66
CA LYS A 80 -19.02 13.60 38.11
C LYS A 80 -19.59 12.79 36.95
N SER A 81 -18.79 11.96 36.27
CA SER A 81 -19.34 10.75 35.59
C SER A 81 -18.26 9.72 35.27
N ASN A 82 -18.32 8.57 35.94
CA ASN A 82 -17.66 7.33 35.56
C ASN A 82 -18.34 6.73 34.30
N GLN A 83 -17.92 7.12 33.09
CA GLN A 83 -18.12 6.28 31.89
C GLN A 83 -16.95 6.47 30.92
N LYS A 84 -16.17 5.40 30.72
CA LYS A 84 -15.05 5.28 29.76
C LYS A 84 -15.56 5.14 28.32
N ASN A 85 -16.34 6.10 27.82
CA ASN A 85 -16.64 6.17 26.39
C ASN A 85 -15.57 7.02 25.72
N SER A 86 -14.77 6.43 24.83
CA SER A 86 -13.74 7.16 24.09
C SER A 86 -14.38 8.34 23.34
N SER A 87 -13.93 9.54 23.65
CA SER A 87 -14.37 10.81 23.06
C SER A 87 -14.07 10.92 21.56
N ILE A 88 -13.23 10.04 21.02
CA ILE A 88 -12.75 10.06 19.65
C ILE A 88 -13.75 9.36 18.72
N PRO A 89 -14.21 10.01 17.63
CA PRO A 89 -15.11 9.40 16.67
C PRO A 89 -14.55 8.13 16.03
N ALA A 90 -15.37 7.09 15.88
CA ALA A 90 -14.97 5.83 15.24
C ALA A 90 -14.46 6.03 13.81
N LEU A 91 -15.06 6.96 13.06
CA LEU A 91 -14.60 7.34 11.72
C LEU A 91 -13.18 7.91 11.74
N PHE A 92 -12.84 8.75 12.73
CA PHE A 92 -11.49 9.28 12.87
C PHE A 92 -10.47 8.16 13.11
N LEU A 93 -10.78 7.22 14.02
CA LEU A 93 -9.93 6.06 14.28
C LEU A 93 -9.76 5.20 13.02
N TRP A 94 -10.84 5.01 12.25
CA TRP A 94 -10.80 4.30 10.99
C TRP A 94 -9.90 4.99 9.96
N LEU A 95 -10.02 6.31 9.79
CA LEU A 95 -9.18 7.10 8.89
C LEU A 95 -7.70 7.04 9.30
N GLN A 96 -7.42 7.09 10.60
CA GLN A 96 -6.05 6.95 11.11
C GLN A 96 -5.48 5.56 10.82
N ARG A 97 -6.26 4.49 11.00
CA ARG A 97 -5.86 3.12 10.65
C ARG A 97 -5.63 2.97 9.15
N PHE A 98 -6.54 3.50 8.32
CA PHE A 98 -6.39 3.45 6.87
C PHE A 98 -5.13 4.19 6.41
N LYS A 99 -4.89 5.40 6.94
CA LYS A 99 -3.65 6.14 6.71
C LYS A 99 -2.41 5.34 7.14
N GLY A 100 -2.45 4.71 8.30
CA GLY A 100 -1.36 3.87 8.80
C GLY A 100 -1.01 2.73 7.84
N LEU A 101 -2.02 2.01 7.36
CA LEU A 101 -1.85 0.95 6.38
C LEU A 101 -1.28 1.47 5.04
N LEU A 102 -1.77 2.60 4.54
CA LEU A 102 -1.24 3.21 3.31
C LEU A 102 0.22 3.67 3.46
N VAL A 103 0.62 4.14 4.63
CA VAL A 103 2.03 4.45 4.93
C VAL A 103 2.87 3.17 4.92
N SER A 104 2.43 2.10 5.57
CA SER A 104 3.10 0.80 5.52
C SER A 104 3.27 0.29 4.08
N LYS A 105 2.22 0.43 3.26
CA LYS A 105 2.24 0.08 1.84
C LYS A 105 3.20 0.96 1.04
N PHE A 106 3.19 2.27 1.26
CA PHE A 106 4.15 3.22 0.67
C PHE A 106 5.60 2.83 1.01
N SER A 107 5.87 2.52 2.28
CA SER A 107 7.20 2.10 2.73
C SER A 107 7.66 0.81 2.06
N LEU A 108 6.76 -0.15 1.81
CA LEU A 108 7.07 -1.36 1.07
C LEU A 108 7.37 -1.08 -0.41
N TYR A 109 6.47 -0.36 -1.10
CA TYR A 109 6.54 -0.15 -2.55
C TYR A 109 7.74 0.69 -2.99
N PHE A 110 8.18 1.59 -2.11
CA PHE A 110 9.30 2.48 -2.37
C PHE A 110 10.48 2.20 -1.44
N TYR A 111 10.54 1.01 -0.84
CA TYR A 111 11.57 0.65 0.14
C TYR A 111 12.99 0.90 -0.40
N GLU A 112 13.28 0.55 -1.65
CA GLU A 112 14.61 0.79 -2.25
C GLU A 112 14.94 2.27 -2.45
N ILE A 113 13.94 3.10 -2.72
CA ILE A 113 14.13 4.54 -2.87
C ILE A 113 14.39 5.13 -1.48
N LEU A 114 13.55 4.77 -0.52
CA LEU A 114 13.64 5.23 0.85
C LEU A 114 14.94 4.78 1.52
N SER A 115 15.36 3.52 1.34
CA SER A 115 16.60 3.01 1.92
C SER A 115 17.84 3.78 1.44
N ARG A 116 17.83 4.20 0.17
CA ARG A 116 18.89 5.04 -0.41
C ARG A 116 18.87 6.47 0.14
N GLN A 117 17.68 7.03 0.35
CA GLN A 117 17.52 8.40 0.84
C GLN A 117 17.76 8.54 2.35
N THR A 118 17.46 7.53 3.15
CA THR A 118 17.57 7.57 4.61
C THR A 118 18.84 6.89 5.15
N GLN A 119 19.82 6.58 4.29
CA GLN A 119 21.10 5.94 4.67
C GLN A 119 20.95 4.69 5.58
N GLY A 120 19.88 3.91 5.40
CA GLY A 120 19.63 2.68 6.17
C GLY A 120 18.65 2.79 7.34
N ASP A 121 18.27 3.99 7.77
CA ASP A 121 17.34 4.19 8.91
C ASP A 121 15.90 3.71 8.63
N ILE A 122 15.58 3.42 7.37
CA ILE A 122 14.26 2.95 6.92
C ILE A 122 13.78 1.71 7.69
N LYS A 123 14.70 0.86 8.17
CA LYS A 123 14.36 -0.31 9.00
C LYS A 123 13.72 0.10 10.33
N MET A 124 14.21 1.18 10.95
CA MET A 124 13.61 1.71 12.19
C MET A 124 12.23 2.32 11.94
N PHE A 125 12.05 2.98 10.78
CA PHE A 125 10.77 3.57 10.41
C PHE A 125 9.72 2.49 10.08
N THR A 126 10.10 1.45 9.35
CA THR A 126 9.23 0.33 9.00
C THR A 126 8.83 -0.49 10.23
N ALA A 127 9.74 -0.72 11.17
CA ALA A 127 9.43 -1.40 12.44
C ALA A 127 8.42 -0.65 13.33
N LYS A 128 8.30 0.68 13.17
CA LYS A 128 7.33 1.52 13.89
C LYS A 128 6.05 1.76 13.09
N ALA A 129 5.96 1.27 11.86
CA ALA A 129 4.79 1.43 11.02
C ALA A 129 3.62 0.58 11.57
N THR A 130 2.40 0.88 11.12
CA THR A 130 1.21 0.12 11.52
C THR A 130 1.35 -1.37 11.17
N GLU A 131 1.91 -1.64 9.99
CA GLU A 131 2.30 -2.96 9.53
C GLU A 131 3.75 -2.92 9.02
N ASP A 132 4.61 -3.80 9.51
CA ASP A 132 5.99 -3.95 9.03
C ASP A 132 6.07 -5.03 7.93
N PHE A 133 5.66 -4.67 6.72
CA PHE A 133 5.71 -5.59 5.59
C PHE A 133 7.13 -6.02 5.22
N VAL A 134 8.11 -5.13 5.35
CA VAL A 134 9.50 -5.42 4.98
C VAL A 134 10.12 -6.39 5.97
N GLY A 135 9.99 -6.12 7.27
CA GLY A 135 10.43 -7.04 8.32
C GLY A 135 9.73 -8.38 8.21
N ARG A 136 8.43 -8.40 7.88
CA ARG A 136 7.68 -9.63 7.61
C ARG A 136 8.22 -10.43 6.43
N LEU A 137 8.59 -9.79 5.31
CA LEU A 137 9.22 -10.43 4.16
C LEU A 137 10.61 -10.98 4.50
N GLN A 138 11.42 -10.22 5.25
CA GLN A 138 12.75 -10.66 5.70
C GLN A 138 12.66 -11.84 6.68
N ALA A 139 11.70 -11.80 7.61
CA ALA A 139 11.42 -12.89 8.53
C ALA A 139 10.96 -14.15 7.77
N PHE A 140 10.11 -14.00 6.75
CA PHE A 140 9.73 -15.08 5.87
C PHE A 140 10.95 -15.66 5.13
N GLN A 141 11.77 -14.79 4.53
CA GLN A 141 12.97 -15.19 3.80
C GLN A 141 13.90 -16.04 4.66
N LYS A 142 14.19 -15.57 5.88
CA LYS A 142 15.03 -16.30 6.84
C LYS A 142 14.39 -17.61 7.31
N LYS A 143 13.07 -17.62 7.54
CA LYS A 143 12.35 -18.79 8.07
C LYS A 143 12.29 -19.95 7.07
N TYR A 144 12.07 -19.64 5.79
CA TYR A 144 11.86 -20.64 4.75
C TYR A 144 13.07 -20.84 3.83
N ASP A 145 14.14 -20.09 4.06
CA ASP A 145 15.38 -20.11 3.28
C ASP A 145 15.11 -19.85 1.78
N SER A 146 14.35 -18.78 1.50
CA SER A 146 14.13 -18.34 0.13
C SER A 146 15.32 -17.54 -0.36
N THR A 147 15.83 -17.85 -1.55
CA THR A 147 16.99 -17.16 -2.14
C THR A 147 16.71 -15.67 -2.34
N ASN A 148 15.61 -15.35 -3.02
CA ASN A 148 15.23 -13.96 -3.27
C ASN A 148 13.72 -13.75 -3.19
N ILE A 149 13.33 -12.54 -2.80
CA ILE A 149 11.96 -12.04 -2.94
C ILE A 149 12.01 -10.78 -3.81
N TYR A 150 11.21 -10.78 -4.86
CA TYR A 150 11.10 -9.68 -5.81
C TYR A 150 9.69 -9.11 -5.83
N MET A 151 9.59 -7.80 -6.03
CA MET A 151 8.35 -7.13 -6.41
C MET A 151 8.56 -6.49 -7.77
N ILE A 152 7.61 -6.70 -8.67
CA ILE A 152 7.71 -6.34 -10.08
C ILE A 152 6.51 -5.49 -10.44
N LEU A 153 6.78 -4.34 -11.05
CA LEU A 153 5.77 -3.44 -11.58
C LEU A 153 5.53 -3.76 -13.05
N ASP A 154 4.28 -3.74 -13.48
CA ASP A 154 3.87 -3.79 -14.88
C ASP A 154 3.55 -2.36 -15.35
N THR A 155 4.41 -1.83 -16.23
CA THR A 155 4.29 -0.46 -16.73
C THR A 155 3.35 -0.34 -17.93
N ASN A 156 2.84 -1.47 -18.46
CA ASN A 156 1.94 -1.46 -19.61
C ASN A 156 0.63 -0.70 -19.30
N GLY A 157 0.28 0.25 -20.15
CA GLY A 157 -0.97 1.01 -20.02
C GLY A 157 -1.05 1.84 -18.74
N GLN A 158 0.09 2.21 -18.13
CA GLN A 158 0.11 3.24 -17.09
C GLN A 158 -0.42 4.57 -17.65
N ARG A 159 -1.11 5.35 -16.80
CA ARG A 159 -1.64 6.67 -17.18
C ARG A 159 -0.52 7.66 -17.51
N GLU A 160 0.58 7.56 -16.77
CA GLU A 160 1.79 8.33 -16.98
C GLU A 160 2.92 7.39 -17.42
N ILE A 161 3.82 7.89 -18.27
CA ILE A 161 5.00 7.15 -18.70
C ILE A 161 5.86 6.85 -17.47
N TYR A 162 6.24 5.58 -17.29
CA TYR A 162 7.13 5.18 -16.22
C TYR A 162 8.46 5.93 -16.33
N LYS A 163 8.76 6.74 -15.30
CA LYS A 163 9.94 7.61 -15.29
C LYS A 163 11.19 6.98 -14.68
N GLY A 164 11.04 5.78 -14.11
CA GLY A 164 12.05 5.20 -13.22
C GLY A 164 11.75 5.46 -11.74
N PRO A 165 12.60 4.95 -10.83
CA PRO A 165 12.41 5.09 -9.39
C PRO A 165 12.61 6.51 -8.88
N GLY A 166 11.72 6.95 -7.99
CA GLY A 166 11.86 8.21 -7.24
C GLY A 166 11.37 9.44 -7.99
N TYR A 167 11.91 10.60 -7.62
CA TYR A 167 11.53 11.88 -8.22
C TYR A 167 12.25 12.13 -9.54
N HIS A 168 11.49 12.60 -10.53
CA HIS A 168 11.99 13.01 -11.83
C HIS A 168 11.50 14.42 -12.14
N HIS A 169 12.38 15.24 -12.71
CA HIS A 169 12.01 16.58 -13.16
C HIS A 169 10.87 16.48 -14.19
N PRO A 170 9.82 17.35 -14.13
CA PRO A 170 8.69 17.29 -15.04
C PRO A 170 9.08 17.31 -16.52
N ASP A 171 10.06 18.16 -16.87
CA ASP A 171 10.52 18.36 -18.26
C ASP A 171 11.58 17.35 -18.73
N LYS A 172 11.93 16.36 -17.90
CA LYS A 172 12.88 15.33 -18.31
C LYS A 172 12.24 14.46 -19.39
N TYR A 173 12.84 14.45 -20.59
CA TYR A 173 12.46 13.51 -21.63
C TYR A 173 12.76 12.08 -21.19
N ILE A 174 11.77 11.20 -21.34
CA ILE A 174 11.84 9.81 -20.93
C ILE A 174 11.20 8.97 -22.03
N GLU A 175 11.96 8.00 -22.51
CA GLU A 175 11.45 7.04 -23.48
C GLU A 175 10.48 6.07 -22.81
N VAL A 176 9.41 5.71 -23.53
CA VAL A 176 8.46 4.70 -23.07
C VAL A 176 9.20 3.36 -22.93
N PRO A 177 9.12 2.68 -21.77
CA PRO A 177 9.78 1.41 -21.59
C PRO A 177 9.32 0.38 -22.63
N LYS A 178 10.26 -0.42 -23.14
CA LYS A 178 9.98 -1.48 -24.12
C LYS A 178 10.61 -2.79 -23.68
N GLY A 179 9.99 -3.90 -24.08
CA GLY A 179 10.53 -5.24 -23.83
C GLY A 179 10.69 -5.53 -22.34
N LYS A 180 11.91 -5.82 -21.90
CA LYS A 180 12.22 -6.16 -20.50
C LYS A 180 12.01 -4.99 -19.53
N ASP A 181 12.20 -3.75 -20.00
CA ASP A 181 12.06 -2.55 -19.16
C ASP A 181 10.60 -2.23 -18.80
N THR A 182 9.66 -2.95 -19.41
CA THR A 182 8.23 -2.88 -19.12
C THR A 182 7.89 -3.50 -17.74
N TYR A 183 8.80 -4.32 -17.21
CA TYR A 183 8.61 -5.06 -15.96
C TYR A 183 9.74 -4.82 -14.95
N PRO A 184 9.94 -3.57 -14.49
CA PRO A 184 11.03 -3.27 -13.58
C PRO A 184 10.82 -3.91 -12.20
N PHE A 185 11.93 -4.32 -11.58
CA PHE A 185 11.97 -4.75 -10.18
C PHE A 185 11.94 -3.50 -9.30
N ILE A 186 10.88 -3.37 -8.50
CA ILE A 186 10.68 -2.24 -7.58
C ILE A 186 11.07 -2.59 -6.14
N LEU A 187 11.29 -3.88 -5.85
CA LEU A 187 11.85 -4.39 -4.61
C LEU A 187 12.68 -5.65 -4.90
N SER A 188 13.86 -5.74 -4.28
CA SER A 188 14.68 -6.94 -4.19
C SER A 188 15.13 -7.21 -2.75
N LEU A 189 14.92 -8.43 -2.27
CA LEU A 189 15.38 -8.91 -0.95
C LEU A 189 16.14 -10.24 -1.11
N PRO A 190 17.45 -10.32 -0.79
CA PRO A 190 18.35 -9.20 -0.46
C PRO A 190 18.45 -8.17 -1.60
N GLN A 191 18.95 -6.97 -1.31
CA GLN A 191 19.03 -5.84 -2.25
C GLN A 191 20.08 -6.06 -3.35
N GLU A 192 19.83 -7.05 -4.21
CA GLU A 192 20.68 -7.46 -5.31
C GLU A 192 19.91 -7.39 -6.62
N LYS A 193 20.62 -7.04 -7.71
CA LYS A 193 20.00 -7.08 -9.04
C LYS A 193 19.76 -8.53 -9.44
N PRO A 194 18.57 -8.88 -9.98
CA PRO A 194 18.32 -10.22 -10.47
C PRO A 194 19.26 -10.54 -11.63
N ALA A 195 19.80 -11.76 -11.65
CA ALA A 195 20.55 -12.25 -12.80
C ALA A 195 19.66 -12.28 -14.06
N GLU A 196 20.26 -12.13 -15.25
CA GLU A 196 19.49 -12.00 -16.48
C GLU A 196 18.60 -13.21 -16.79
N ASN A 197 19.06 -14.42 -16.47
CA ASN A 197 18.29 -15.66 -16.63
C ASN A 197 17.06 -15.69 -15.69
N ILE A 198 17.21 -15.21 -14.45
CA ILE A 198 16.11 -15.08 -13.49
C ILE A 198 15.08 -14.09 -14.03
N HIS A 199 15.54 -12.92 -14.49
CA HIS A 199 14.67 -11.90 -15.06
C HIS A 199 13.88 -12.46 -16.26
N ALA A 200 14.56 -13.06 -17.24
CA ALA A 200 13.91 -13.63 -18.41
C ALA A 200 12.87 -14.72 -18.06
N GLY A 201 13.21 -15.62 -17.13
CA GLY A 201 12.29 -16.66 -16.66
C GLY A 201 11.03 -16.07 -16.03
N ILE A 202 11.19 -15.06 -15.17
CA ILE A 202 10.08 -14.35 -14.53
C ILE A 202 9.18 -13.68 -15.57
N LEU A 203 9.75 -12.99 -16.58
CA LEU A 203 8.96 -12.36 -17.63
C LEU A 203 8.14 -13.37 -18.43
N MET A 204 8.73 -14.53 -18.75
CA MET A 204 8.01 -15.60 -19.41
C MET A 204 6.83 -16.08 -18.58
N MET A 205 7.00 -16.22 -17.26
CA MET A 205 5.92 -16.65 -16.36
C MET A 205 4.84 -15.59 -16.13
N LEU A 206 5.21 -14.30 -16.13
CA LEU A 206 4.25 -13.19 -16.00
C LEU A 206 3.40 -13.00 -17.26
N ASN A 207 3.98 -13.22 -18.45
CA ASN A 207 3.28 -13.15 -19.74
C ASN A 207 2.54 -14.44 -20.09
N ASP A 208 2.57 -15.46 -19.22
CA ASP A 208 1.88 -16.72 -19.45
C ASP A 208 0.35 -16.51 -19.43
N ARG A 209 -0.35 -17.18 -20.34
CA ARG A 209 -1.80 -17.03 -20.54
C ARG A 209 -2.59 -17.33 -19.28
N ASP A 210 -2.15 -18.31 -18.49
CA ASP A 210 -2.78 -18.65 -17.22
C ASP A 210 -2.77 -17.49 -16.21
N MET A 211 -1.74 -16.65 -16.23
CA MET A 211 -1.68 -15.45 -15.38
C MET A 211 -2.60 -14.35 -15.93
N SER A 212 -2.71 -14.22 -17.25
CA SER A 212 -3.64 -13.28 -17.87
C SER A 212 -5.12 -13.65 -17.64
N GLU A 213 -5.46 -14.94 -17.67
CA GLU A 213 -6.82 -15.43 -17.40
C GLU A 213 -7.20 -15.30 -15.92
N GLN A 214 -6.25 -15.47 -15.00
CA GLN A 214 -6.47 -15.18 -13.57
C GLN A 214 -6.86 -13.71 -13.33
N VAL A 215 -6.24 -12.78 -14.07
CA VAL A 215 -6.60 -11.36 -14.02
C VAL A 215 -8.03 -11.14 -14.50
N SER A 216 -8.42 -11.78 -15.61
CA SER A 216 -9.79 -11.68 -16.16
C SER A 216 -10.86 -12.30 -15.26
N ASN A 217 -10.54 -13.41 -14.59
CA ASN A 217 -11.48 -14.15 -13.75
C ASN A 217 -11.51 -13.66 -12.28
N GLY A 218 -10.68 -12.68 -11.92
CA GLY A 218 -10.61 -12.13 -10.56
C GLY A 218 -10.16 -13.13 -9.48
N GLN A 219 -9.51 -14.24 -9.88
CA GLN A 219 -9.07 -15.28 -8.95
C GLN A 219 -7.70 -14.94 -8.37
N GLU A 220 -7.63 -14.79 -7.05
CA GLU A 220 -6.36 -14.68 -6.32
C GLU A 220 -5.73 -16.07 -6.17
N LYS A 221 -4.74 -16.36 -7.01
CA LYS A 221 -4.01 -17.62 -6.97
C LYS A 221 -2.51 -17.38 -6.98
N VAL A 222 -1.81 -18.24 -6.26
CA VAL A 222 -0.35 -18.32 -6.32
C VAL A 222 0.02 -19.37 -7.36
N LYS A 223 0.83 -18.96 -8.33
CA LYS A 223 1.39 -19.86 -9.35
C LYS A 223 2.76 -20.34 -8.86
N CYS A 224 2.97 -21.65 -8.86
CA CYS A 224 4.26 -22.25 -8.53
C CYS A 224 4.83 -22.96 -9.76
N VAL A 225 6.07 -22.62 -10.13
CA VAL A 225 6.76 -23.16 -11.30
C VAL A 225 8.13 -23.67 -10.88
N TYR A 226 8.44 -24.91 -11.25
CA TYR A 226 9.78 -25.48 -11.07
C TYR A 226 10.54 -25.47 -12.39
N ASP A 227 11.61 -24.68 -12.46
CA ASP A 227 12.56 -24.70 -13.55
C ASP A 227 13.57 -25.83 -13.35
N LYS A 228 13.44 -26.88 -14.15
CA LYS A 228 14.33 -28.05 -14.12
C LYS A 228 15.74 -27.73 -14.60
N SER A 229 15.92 -26.75 -15.50
CA SER A 229 17.22 -26.43 -16.08
C SER A 229 18.12 -25.75 -15.05
N ASN A 230 17.55 -24.84 -14.27
CA ASN A 230 18.28 -24.10 -13.22
C ASN A 230 18.03 -24.66 -11.80
N GLN A 231 17.24 -25.74 -11.66
CA GLN A 231 16.86 -26.36 -10.38
C GLN A 231 16.23 -25.38 -9.37
N ARG A 232 15.38 -24.48 -9.87
CA ARG A 232 14.78 -23.38 -9.08
C ARG A 232 13.27 -23.46 -9.04
N THR A 233 12.68 -23.07 -7.91
CA THR A 233 11.23 -22.91 -7.79
C THR A 233 10.84 -21.45 -7.64
N PHE A 234 9.85 -21.03 -8.42
CA PHE A 234 9.27 -19.69 -8.41
C PHE A 234 7.83 -19.78 -7.88
N TYR A 235 7.51 -18.97 -6.88
CA TYR A 235 6.13 -18.67 -6.51
C TYR A 235 5.79 -17.27 -6.94
N ILE A 236 4.71 -17.10 -7.69
CA ILE A 236 4.28 -15.83 -8.25
C ILE A 236 2.86 -15.55 -7.77
N CYS A 237 2.64 -14.34 -7.25
CA CYS A 237 1.34 -13.87 -6.81
C CYS A 237 1.12 -12.43 -7.28
N ARG A 238 -0.05 -12.14 -7.86
CA ARG A 238 -0.46 -10.78 -8.22
C ARG A 238 -0.92 -10.06 -6.95
N LEU A 239 -0.12 -9.15 -6.43
CA LEU A 239 -0.48 -8.37 -5.23
C LEU A 239 -1.58 -7.38 -5.54
N GLU A 240 -1.45 -6.65 -6.65
CA GLU A 240 -2.40 -5.65 -7.15
C GLU A 240 -2.43 -5.63 -8.68
N HIS A 241 -3.29 -4.80 -9.28
CA HIS A 241 -3.49 -4.78 -10.73
C HIS A 241 -2.21 -4.58 -11.55
N ARG A 242 -1.17 -3.94 -11.02
CA ARG A 242 0.13 -3.74 -11.70
C ARG A 242 1.32 -4.35 -10.98
N ILE A 243 1.13 -4.91 -9.79
CA ILE A 243 2.23 -5.29 -8.92
C ILE A 243 2.16 -6.79 -8.65
N SER A 244 3.25 -7.49 -8.95
CA SER A 244 3.39 -8.93 -8.72
C SER A 244 4.55 -9.18 -7.76
N MET A 245 4.41 -10.18 -6.91
CA MET A 245 5.48 -10.68 -6.04
C MET A 245 5.98 -12.02 -6.56
N VAL A 246 7.30 -12.21 -6.51
CA VAL A 246 7.97 -13.47 -6.84
C VAL A 246 8.85 -13.89 -5.67
N ILE A 247 8.70 -15.14 -5.22
CA ILE A 247 9.58 -15.76 -4.23
C ILE A 247 10.36 -16.88 -4.93
N LEU A 248 11.69 -16.81 -4.85
CA LEU A 248 12.63 -17.75 -5.46
C LEU A 248 13.23 -18.69 -4.42
N PHE A 249 13.33 -19.97 -4.77
CA PHE A 249 14.10 -20.97 -4.04
C PHE A 249 15.06 -21.69 -4.98
N ASP A 250 16.32 -21.89 -4.58
CA ASP A 250 17.30 -22.75 -5.28
C ASP A 250 17.09 -24.26 -5.01
N THR A 251 15.87 -24.63 -4.66
CA THR A 251 15.48 -26.02 -4.41
C THR A 251 14.11 -26.28 -5.00
N LYS A 252 13.81 -27.54 -5.29
CA LYS A 252 12.47 -27.98 -5.67
C LYS A 252 11.51 -27.85 -4.48
N LYS A 253 10.46 -27.05 -4.63
CA LYS A 253 9.38 -26.92 -3.65
C LYS A 253 8.06 -27.47 -4.22
N SER A 254 7.15 -27.85 -3.32
CA SER A 254 5.83 -28.38 -3.70
C SER A 254 4.89 -27.25 -4.11
N VAL A 255 4.19 -27.40 -5.23
CA VAL A 255 3.12 -26.48 -5.66
C VAL A 255 2.05 -26.31 -4.57
N ARG A 256 1.84 -27.34 -3.74
CA ARG A 256 0.86 -27.35 -2.64
C ARG A 256 1.43 -26.88 -1.30
N ASP A 257 2.58 -26.21 -1.27
CA ASP A 257 3.12 -25.66 -0.03
C ASP A 257 2.17 -24.58 0.53
N SER A 258 1.36 -24.99 1.51
CA SER A 258 0.34 -24.13 2.11
C SER A 258 0.97 -22.92 2.81
N ASN A 259 2.20 -23.02 3.30
CA ASN A 259 2.82 -21.92 4.04
C ASN A 259 3.18 -20.76 3.11
N VAL A 260 3.81 -21.05 1.97
CA VAL A 260 4.15 -20.02 0.97
C VAL A 260 2.89 -19.44 0.35
N ASN A 261 1.92 -20.30 0.01
CA ASN A 261 0.65 -19.87 -0.59
C ASN A 261 -0.15 -18.97 0.37
N ASN A 262 -0.36 -19.40 1.62
CA ASN A 262 -1.09 -18.61 2.61
C ASN A 262 -0.38 -17.29 2.92
N PHE A 263 0.96 -17.30 2.96
CA PHE A 263 1.73 -16.07 3.16
C PHE A 263 1.49 -15.05 2.04
N LEU A 264 1.61 -15.47 0.77
CA LEU A 264 1.42 -14.59 -0.38
C LEU A 264 -0.02 -14.11 -0.52
N LEU A 265 -1.01 -14.96 -0.25
CA LEU A 265 -2.43 -14.60 -0.29
C LEU A 265 -2.81 -13.63 0.85
N ASP A 266 -2.35 -13.88 2.07
CA ASP A 266 -2.60 -12.94 3.18
C ASP A 266 -1.92 -11.59 2.94
N LEU A 267 -0.68 -11.58 2.42
CA LEU A 267 0.00 -10.35 2.04
C LEU A 267 -0.77 -9.59 0.93
N SER A 268 -1.22 -10.28 -0.12
CA SER A 268 -2.04 -9.67 -1.18
C SER A 268 -3.34 -9.06 -0.61
N SER A 269 -4.04 -9.79 0.26
CA SER A 269 -5.28 -9.33 0.91
C SER A 269 -5.06 -8.05 1.73
N GLN A 270 -3.95 -7.96 2.46
CA GLN A 270 -3.59 -6.78 3.25
C GLN A 270 -3.25 -5.57 2.36
N LEU A 271 -2.47 -5.76 1.30
CA LEU A 271 -2.08 -4.67 0.38
C LEU A 271 -3.26 -4.10 -0.41
N LYS A 272 -4.29 -4.93 -0.69
CA LYS A 272 -5.57 -4.51 -1.27
C LYS A 272 -6.47 -3.72 -0.31
N CYS A 273 -6.06 -3.56 0.95
CA CYS A 273 -6.80 -2.81 1.97
C CYS A 273 -8.22 -3.35 2.23
N HIS A 274 -8.52 -4.60 1.87
CA HIS A 274 -9.88 -5.12 1.93
C HIS A 274 -10.43 -5.13 3.36
N LYS A 275 -9.63 -5.60 4.33
CA LYS A 275 -10.02 -5.66 5.74
C LYS A 275 -10.32 -4.28 6.33
N VAL A 276 -9.47 -3.28 6.04
CA VAL A 276 -9.71 -1.93 6.57
C VAL A 276 -10.96 -1.32 5.94
N ILE A 277 -11.17 -1.46 4.62
CA ILE A 277 -12.38 -0.97 3.96
C ILE A 277 -13.63 -1.67 4.50
N ALA A 278 -13.59 -2.99 4.68
CA ALA A 278 -14.71 -3.75 5.23
C ALA A 278 -15.07 -3.35 6.67
N SER A 279 -14.09 -2.93 7.47
CA SER A 279 -14.31 -2.49 8.86
C SER A 279 -15.02 -1.14 9.01
N LEU A 280 -15.27 -0.41 7.91
CA LEU A 280 -16.08 0.81 7.92
C LEU A 280 -17.58 0.53 8.10
N LYS A 281 -18.03 -0.73 7.94
CA LYS A 281 -19.44 -1.09 8.07
C LYS A 281 -19.95 -0.90 9.51
N PRO A 282 -21.05 -0.16 9.71
CA PRO A 282 -21.67 -0.05 11.03
C PRO A 282 -22.24 -1.42 11.44
N GLY A 283 -21.79 -1.97 12.58
CA GLY A 283 -22.38 -3.15 13.20
C GLY A 283 -21.50 -4.39 13.34
N VAL A 284 -20.27 -4.40 12.83
CA VAL A 284 -19.32 -5.49 13.13
C VAL A 284 -18.60 -5.16 14.44
N LYS A 285 -19.05 -5.75 15.56
CA LYS A 285 -18.28 -5.76 16.80
C LYS A 285 -16.96 -6.50 16.51
N THR A 286 -15.84 -5.77 16.53
CA THR A 286 -14.50 -6.35 16.64
C THR A 286 -14.31 -7.00 18.00
#